data_AF-A0A4R6IBK2-F1
#
_entry.id   AF-A0A4R6IBK2-F1
#
_cell.length_a   1.000
_cell.length_b   1.000
_cell.length_c   1.000
_cell.angle_alpha   90.00
_cell.angle_beta   90.00
_cell.angle_gamma   90.00
#
_symmetry.space_group_name_H-M   'P 1'
#
loop_
_entity.id
_entity.type
_entity.pdbx_description
1 polymer ?
#
loop_
_entity_poly.entity_id
_entity_poly.type
_entity_poly.pdbx_seq_one_letter_code
_entity_poly.pdbx_strand_id
1 'polypeptide(L)'
;MNKNIYELRNGDESNFITGKQIGLAFEFKVNKFGWSNVYMEILDQYEEVDEKLMLTYFFQDLYMYLHKNKHQPKWDFNTIHLSGFNNLKLMKKDQIDLLKKELLTITNFDIVLGE
;
A
#
# COMPACT_ATOMS: atom_id res chain seq x y z
N MET A 1 -12.36 6.84 -27.17
CA MET A 1 -10.89 7.03 -27.20
C MET A 1 -10.55 8.16 -26.23
N ASN A 2 -9.79 7.87 -25.17
CA ASN A 2 -8.95 8.75 -24.35
C ASN A 2 -8.76 8.10 -22.97
N LYS A 3 -7.81 7.16 -22.92
CA LYS A 3 -7.26 6.66 -21.65
C LYS A 3 -6.13 7.59 -21.27
N ASN A 4 -6.40 8.55 -20.39
CA ASN A 4 -5.34 9.26 -19.67
C ASN A 4 -4.77 8.29 -18.62
N ILE A 5 -3.85 7.44 -19.05
CA ILE A 5 -3.01 6.63 -18.16
C ILE A 5 -1.71 7.40 -18.03
N TYR A 6 -1.44 7.95 -16.84
CA TYR A 6 -0.10 8.39 -16.49
C TYR A 6 0.66 7.15 -16.04
N GLU A 7 1.22 6.42 -17.00
CA GLU A 7 2.25 5.42 -16.70
C GLU A 7 3.42 6.20 -16.08
N LEU A 8 3.91 5.72 -14.93
CA LEU A 8 5.14 6.24 -14.35
C LEU A 8 6.23 6.05 -15.41
N ARG A 9 6.65 7.15 -16.03
CA ARG A 9 7.77 7.13 -16.98
C ARG A 9 8.94 6.53 -16.22
N ASN A 10 9.57 5.50 -16.82
CA ASN A 10 10.65 4.66 -16.29
C ASN A 10 11.94 5.41 -15.80
N GLY A 11 11.86 6.68 -15.42
CA GLY A 11 12.93 7.47 -14.82
C GLY A 11 12.69 7.91 -13.36
N ASP A 12 11.49 7.72 -12.79
CA ASP A 12 11.11 8.31 -11.47
C ASP A 12 10.98 7.32 -10.30
N GLU A 13 11.25 6.01 -10.49
CA GLU A 13 11.36 5.07 -9.36
C GLU A 13 12.50 5.47 -8.40
N SER A 14 13.50 6.23 -8.89
CA SER A 14 14.68 6.64 -8.12
C SER A 14 14.43 7.68 -7.03
N ASN A 15 13.27 8.34 -7.02
CA ASN A 15 12.92 9.38 -6.05
C ASN A 15 12.00 8.92 -4.92
N PHE A 16 11.47 7.68 -4.99
CA PHE A 16 10.65 7.15 -3.91
C PHE A 16 11.52 6.71 -2.74
N ILE A 17 11.15 7.16 -1.55
CA ILE A 17 11.75 6.66 -0.32
C ILE A 17 11.11 5.32 0.00
N THR A 18 11.92 4.27 0.09
CA THR A 18 11.46 2.90 0.38
C THR A 18 11.04 2.76 1.84
N GLY A 19 10.20 1.78 2.14
CA GLY A 19 9.78 1.48 3.50
C GLY A 19 10.97 1.18 4.41
N LYS A 20 11.95 0.43 3.90
CA LYS A 20 13.20 0.13 4.63
C LYS A 20 13.98 1.39 5.03
N GLN A 21 14.01 2.42 4.18
CA GLN A 21 14.75 3.66 4.47
C GLN A 21 14.14 4.49 5.60
N ILE A 22 12.85 4.31 5.88
CA ILE A 22 12.11 5.06 6.91
C ILE A 22 11.65 4.17 8.07
N GLY A 23 12.12 2.93 8.13
CA GLY A 23 11.84 2.01 9.23
C GLY A 23 10.40 1.50 9.28
N LEU A 24 9.80 1.20 8.13
CA LEU A 24 8.50 0.51 8.07
C LEU A 24 8.66 -0.98 8.30
N ALA A 25 7.60 -1.62 8.80
CA ALA A 25 7.45 -3.07 8.80
C ALA A 25 7.09 -3.61 7.41
N PHE A 26 6.42 -2.82 6.57
CA PHE A 26 6.01 -3.21 5.22
C PHE A 26 6.70 -2.39 4.13
N GLU A 27 7.08 -3.07 3.04
CA GLU A 27 7.58 -2.42 1.83
C GLU A 27 6.46 -2.30 0.80
N PHE A 28 6.31 -1.10 0.23
CA PHE A 28 5.31 -0.80 -0.78
C PHE A 28 5.94 -0.26 -2.04
N LYS A 29 5.31 -0.53 -3.18
CA LYS A 29 5.63 0.10 -4.45
C LYS A 29 4.41 0.72 -5.05
N VAL A 30 4.52 1.97 -5.52
CA VAL A 30 3.49 2.56 -6.38
C VAL A 30 3.76 2.14 -7.82
N ASN A 31 2.80 1.45 -8.43
CA ASN A 31 2.90 0.97 -9.79
C ASN A 31 2.39 2.00 -10.80
N LYS A 32 1.32 2.72 -10.46
CA LYS A 32 0.78 3.81 -11.28
C LYS A 32 -0.23 4.65 -10.51
N PHE A 33 -0.50 5.84 -11.04
CA PHE A 33 -1.58 6.71 -10.60
C PHE A 33 -2.69 6.76 -11.65
N GLY A 34 -3.93 6.76 -11.18
CA GLY A 34 -5.13 7.07 -11.96
C GLY A 34 -5.82 8.31 -11.43
N TRP A 35 -6.94 8.70 -12.03
CA TRP A 35 -7.76 9.79 -11.51
C TRP A 35 -8.26 9.47 -10.10
N SER A 36 -7.73 10.12 -9.06
CA SER A 36 -8.06 9.83 -7.65
C SER A 36 -7.90 8.36 -7.25
N ASN A 37 -7.05 7.62 -7.97
CA ASN A 37 -6.77 6.21 -7.74
C ASN A 37 -5.25 6.02 -7.64
N VAL A 38 -4.81 5.15 -6.74
CA VAL A 38 -3.41 4.71 -6.70
C VAL A 38 -3.37 3.18 -6.74
N TYR A 39 -2.42 2.65 -7.49
CA TYR A 39 -2.20 1.21 -7.63
C TYR A 39 -0.88 0.87 -7.00
N MET A 40 -0.91 0.04 -5.97
CA MET A 40 0.23 -0.27 -5.12
C MET A 40 0.38 -1.77 -4.93
N GLU A 41 1.62 -2.19 -4.76
CA GLU A 41 2.00 -3.57 -4.45
C GLU A 41 2.74 -3.63 -3.12
N ILE A 42 2.41 -4.61 -2.31
CA ILE A 42 3.17 -4.98 -1.11
C ILE A 42 4.33 -5.86 -1.58
N LEU A 43 5.56 -5.37 -1.43
CA LEU A 43 6.75 -6.09 -1.91
C LEU A 43 7.31 -7.07 -0.89
N ASP A 44 7.30 -6.69 0.39
CA ASP A 44 7.93 -7.48 1.45
C ASP A 44 7.42 -7.06 2.84
N GLN A 45 7.77 -7.86 3.83
CA GLN A 45 7.56 -7.60 5.25
C GLN A 45 8.89 -7.79 5.99
N TYR A 46 9.34 -6.74 6.69
CA TYR A 46 10.64 -6.72 7.35
C TYR A 46 10.61 -7.23 8.78
N GLU A 47 9.45 -7.19 9.45
CA GLU A 47 9.32 -7.57 10.85
C GLU A 47 8.03 -8.37 11.10
N GLU A 48 8.06 -9.28 12.08
CA GLU A 48 6.85 -9.92 12.57
C GLU A 48 5.96 -8.89 13.29
N VAL A 49 4.66 -8.94 13.02
CA VAL A 49 3.68 -8.00 13.59
C VAL A 49 2.69 -8.77 14.44
N ASP A 50 2.40 -8.26 15.65
CA ASP A 50 1.34 -8.80 16.50
C ASP A 50 0.01 -8.76 15.76
N GLU A 51 -0.70 -9.89 15.74
CA GLU A 51 -1.98 -10.04 15.04
C GLU A 51 -3.01 -8.99 15.44
N LYS A 52 -3.05 -8.60 16.71
CA LYS A 52 -3.99 -7.59 17.23
C LYS A 52 -3.66 -6.17 16.76
N LEU A 53 -2.42 -5.92 16.35
CA LEU A 53 -1.93 -4.62 15.92
C LEU A 53 -1.67 -4.58 14.41
N MET A 54 -1.84 -5.70 13.71
CA MET A 54 -1.48 -5.87 12.30
C MET A 54 -2.09 -4.80 11.40
N LEU A 55 -3.40 -4.58 11.51
CA LEU A 55 -4.09 -3.53 10.78
C LEU A 55 -3.51 -2.14 11.08
N THR A 56 -3.24 -1.87 12.35
CA THR A 56 -2.73 -0.57 12.80
C THR A 56 -1.35 -0.30 12.22
N TYR A 57 -0.43 -1.26 12.32
CA TYR A 57 0.91 -1.14 11.72
C TYR A 57 0.83 -1.01 10.21
N PHE A 58 0.03 -1.84 9.54
CA PHE A 58 -0.11 -1.79 8.09
C PHE A 58 -0.60 -0.42 7.62
N PHE A 59 -1.61 0.16 8.27
CA PHE A 59 -2.07 1.50 7.92
C PHE A 59 -1.07 2.58 8.25
N GLN A 60 -0.46 2.52 9.44
CA GLN A 60 0.54 3.50 9.82
C GLN A 60 1.67 3.54 8.79
N ASP A 61 2.13 2.37 8.36
CA ASP A 61 3.18 2.25 7.36
C ASP A 61 2.71 2.72 5.98
N LEU A 62 1.51 2.35 5.55
CA LEU A 62 0.94 2.82 4.28
C LEU A 62 0.79 4.35 4.25
N TYR A 63 0.24 4.95 5.31
CA TYR A 63 0.11 6.40 5.43
C TYR A 63 1.48 7.07 5.49
N MET A 64 2.42 6.51 6.24
CA MET A 64 3.77 7.08 6.36
C MET A 64 4.52 6.99 5.03
N TYR A 65 4.45 5.86 4.32
CA TYR A 65 5.00 5.68 2.99
C TYR A 65 4.45 6.72 2.01
N LEU A 66 3.12 6.86 1.92
CA LEU A 66 2.48 7.83 1.02
C LEU A 66 2.84 9.27 1.40
N HIS A 67 2.82 9.61 2.70
CA HIS A 67 3.16 10.93 3.18
C HIS A 67 4.62 11.32 2.90
N LYS A 68 5.57 10.40 3.14
CA LYS A 68 6.99 10.63 2.84
C LYS A 68 7.25 10.79 1.34
N ASN A 69 6.40 10.17 0.52
CA ASN A 69 6.39 10.34 -0.92
C ASN A 69 5.42 11.44 -1.40
N LYS A 70 5.12 12.42 -0.54
CA LYS A 70 4.37 13.66 -0.84
C LYS A 70 2.91 13.46 -1.24
N HIS A 71 2.28 12.38 -0.79
CA HIS A 71 0.87 12.12 -0.99
C HIS A 71 0.10 12.14 0.34
N GLN A 72 -1.07 12.75 0.36
CA GLN A 72 -1.99 12.75 1.48
C GLN A 72 -3.21 11.88 1.13
N PRO A 73 -3.31 10.64 1.64
CA PRO A 73 -4.30 9.67 1.17
C PRO A 73 -5.74 10.20 1.17
N LYS A 74 -6.14 10.89 2.24
CA LYS A 74 -7.50 11.44 2.41
C LYS A 74 -7.90 12.54 1.40
N TRP A 75 -6.93 13.13 0.70
CA TRP A 75 -7.18 14.21 -0.26
C TRP A 75 -6.86 13.80 -1.69
N ASP A 76 -5.84 12.96 -1.86
CA ASP A 76 -5.31 12.63 -3.16
C ASP A 76 -6.01 11.42 -3.78
N PHE A 77 -6.56 10.50 -2.96
CA PHE A 77 -7.10 9.23 -3.43
C PHE A 77 -8.47 8.92 -2.82
N ASN A 78 -9.40 8.51 -3.69
CA ASN A 78 -10.65 7.89 -3.28
C ASN A 78 -10.49 6.38 -3.15
N THR A 79 -9.58 5.79 -3.91
CA THR A 79 -9.39 4.34 -3.96
C THR A 79 -7.91 3.97 -4.02
N ILE A 80 -7.52 3.01 -3.19
CA ILE A 80 -6.20 2.37 -3.20
C ILE A 80 -6.39 0.93 -3.66
N HIS A 81 -5.80 0.58 -4.80
CA HIS A 81 -5.71 -0.80 -5.25
C HIS A 81 -4.45 -1.44 -4.66
N LEU A 82 -4.60 -2.48 -3.85
CA LEU A 82 -3.50 -3.18 -3.19
C LEU A 82 -3.36 -4.61 -3.70
N SER A 83 -2.16 -4.97 -4.16
CA SER A 83 -1.77 -6.34 -4.57
C SER A 83 -0.58 -6.85 -3.75
N GLY A 84 -0.16 -8.10 -3.97
CA GLY A 84 1.08 -8.62 -3.40
C GLY A 84 0.97 -9.15 -1.96
N PHE A 85 -0.24 -9.48 -1.49
CA PHE A 85 -0.42 -10.09 -0.15
C PHE A 85 0.33 -11.41 0.02
N ASN A 86 0.61 -12.12 -1.08
CA ASN A 86 1.40 -13.35 -1.07
C ASN A 86 2.89 -13.12 -0.74
N ASN A 87 3.35 -11.87 -0.76
CA ASN A 87 4.72 -11.49 -0.42
C ASN A 87 4.92 -11.34 1.11
N LEU A 88 3.84 -11.36 1.90
CA LEU A 88 3.87 -11.26 3.37
C LEU A 88 4.30 -12.59 4.01
N LYS A 89 5.55 -13.00 3.79
CA LYS A 89 6.06 -14.33 4.17
C LYS A 89 6.17 -14.57 5.67
N LEU A 90 6.18 -13.50 6.48
CA LEU A 90 6.22 -13.61 7.94
C LEU A 90 4.82 -13.73 8.54
N MET A 91 3.76 -13.55 7.75
CA MET A 91 2.37 -13.76 8.18
C MET A 91 1.86 -15.14 7.77
N LYS A 92 1.06 -15.73 8.65
CA LYS A 92 0.29 -16.94 8.34
C LYS A 92 -0.85 -16.61 7.40
N LYS A 93 -1.34 -17.60 6.65
CA LYS A 93 -2.48 -17.42 5.74
C LYS A 93 -3.71 -16.81 6.44
N ASP A 94 -4.07 -17.31 7.61
CA ASP A 94 -5.25 -16.81 8.35
C ASP A 94 -5.08 -15.34 8.78
N GLN A 95 -3.83 -14.92 9.06
CA GLN A 95 -3.50 -13.54 9.38
C GLN A 95 -3.64 -12.62 8.15
N ILE A 96 -3.20 -13.10 6.98
CA ILE A 96 -3.38 -12.37 5.71
C ILE A 96 -4.87 -12.24 5.38
N ASP A 97 -5.65 -13.30 5.55
CA ASP A 97 -7.10 -13.29 5.29
C ASP A 97 -7.84 -12.36 6.27
N LEU A 98 -7.42 -12.32 7.54
CA LEU A 98 -7.93 -11.36 8.53
C LEU A 98 -7.60 -9.91 8.13
N LEU A 99 -6.34 -9.62 7.79
CA LEU A 99 -5.91 -8.29 7.35
C LEU A 99 -6.73 -7.82 6.14
N LYS A 100 -6.88 -8.67 5.11
CA LYS A 100 -7.71 -8.38 3.94
C LYS A 100 -9.14 -8.01 4.32
N LYS A 101 -9.76 -8.74 5.24
CA LYS A 101 -11.11 -8.45 5.72
C LYS A 101 -11.17 -7.10 6.43
N GLU A 102 -10.21 -6.80 7.30
CA GLU A 102 -10.16 -5.57 8.06
C GLU A 102 -9.87 -4.33 7.19
N LEU A 103 -9.02 -4.46 6.18
CA LEU A 103 -8.73 -3.41 5.20
C LEU A 103 -10.00 -2.88 4.50
N LEU A 104 -10.96 -3.76 4.24
CA LEU A 104 -12.22 -3.42 3.57
C LEU A 104 -13.20 -2.62 4.45
N THR A 105 -12.89 -2.43 5.74
CA THR A 105 -13.80 -1.75 6.69
C THR A 105 -13.53 -0.25 6.86
N ILE A 106 -12.60 0.30 6.09
CA ILE A 106 -12.08 1.64 6.32
C ILE A 106 -12.80 2.69 5.48
N THR A 107 -13.05 3.84 6.11
CA THR A 107 -14.07 4.79 5.63
C THR A 107 -13.50 6.03 4.92
N ASN A 108 -12.19 6.27 4.98
CA ASN A 108 -11.58 7.48 4.42
C ASN A 108 -11.15 7.34 2.95
N PHE A 109 -11.02 6.10 2.47
CA PHE A 109 -10.80 5.73 1.07
C PHE A 109 -11.16 4.26 0.91
N ASP A 110 -11.58 3.88 -0.29
CA ASP A 110 -11.86 2.50 -0.63
C ASP A 110 -10.56 1.73 -0.83
N ILE A 111 -10.52 0.50 -0.32
CA ILE A 111 -9.46 -0.44 -0.65
C ILE A 111 -10.01 -1.51 -1.58
N VAL A 112 -9.36 -1.68 -2.71
CA VAL A 112 -9.65 -2.77 -3.66
C VAL A 112 -8.48 -3.73 -3.63
N LEU A 113 -8.75 -4.97 -3.25
CA LEU A 113 -7.74 -6.02 -3.16
C LEU A 113 -7.56 -6.68 -4.53
N GLY A 114 -6.31 -6.70 -5.02
CA GLY A 114 -5.86 -7.49 -6.16
C GLY A 114 -5.14 -8.77 -5.71
N GLU A 115 -4.77 -9.59 -6.69
CA GLU A 115 -3.97 -10.81 -6.46
C GLU A 115 -2.53 -10.51 -6.05
#